data_AF-A0A6G2S1G4-F1
#
_entry.id   AF-A0A6G2S1G4-F1
#
_cell.length_a   1.000
_cell.length_b   1.000
_cell.length_c   1.000
_cell.angle_alpha   90.00
_cell.angle_beta   90.00
_cell.angle_gamma   90.00
#
_symmetry.space_group_name_H-M   'P 1'
#
loop_
_entity.id
_entity.type
_entity.pdbx_description
1 polymer ?
#
loop_
_entity_poly.entity_id
_entity_poly.type
_entity_poly.pdbx_seq_one_letter_code
_entity_poly.pdbx_strand_id
1 'polypeptide(L)'
;MSTATGRTRSGLPAYFWDEVAADWHARMTEGRPGFSEHVTRKLRGLRDGIIGEPGTVPAMRDTHRVRLTDAARDSDRLPDLYVAEHAALTLFGRHQQAAVEPAHCPRAGLGTACRKLCSAEAFSASAVEQRLIAAATAQDLGELVQHLHRLVPLLGQEGIGLDYTRLMYDLAAWESPGRDRVLRSWGLQYIAPPATDDDAHAAPYWTCFAPDEMDNGAQLAALRSGTGREAGTVPAMWPYYRTRMSCDLREQGALTRDLIAEHAALTLFGRHQQGRRRTMHVPGNTPGTAARLLLAKTVNGEAALERRFGALLTSIDSGELAMHLRGLVTLLSRAEIGLDYSILRTALRTWDDPKRPNAQGRFRDRWDYDFRVAPTVKNS
;
A
#
# COMPACT_ATOMS: atom_id res chain seq x y z
N MET A 1 19.98 10.91 -13.45
CA MET A 1 20.97 11.95 -13.03
C MET A 1 21.63 11.47 -11.75
N SER A 2 22.94 11.65 -11.66
CA SER A 2 23.86 10.99 -10.73
C SER A 2 23.42 10.89 -9.27
N THR A 3 23.58 9.69 -8.74
CA THR A 3 23.68 9.34 -7.32
C THR A 3 24.81 10.12 -6.66
N ALA A 4 24.49 11.25 -6.04
CA ALA A 4 25.37 11.93 -5.11
C ALA A 4 25.05 11.43 -3.70
N THR A 5 25.99 10.70 -3.12
CA THR A 5 26.09 10.42 -1.69
C THR A 5 25.83 11.70 -0.91
N GLY A 6 24.85 11.67 0.00
CA GLY A 6 24.35 12.83 0.74
C GLY A 6 25.36 13.43 1.72
N ARG A 7 26.37 14.14 1.20
CA ARG A 7 27.18 15.08 1.99
C ARG A 7 26.50 16.43 2.01
N THR A 8 26.35 17.00 3.21
CA THR A 8 25.92 18.39 3.37
C THR A 8 27.02 19.35 2.86
N ARG A 9 26.70 20.65 2.67
CA ARG A 9 27.68 21.72 2.32
C ARG A 9 28.90 21.78 3.25
N SER A 10 28.87 21.09 4.40
CA SER A 10 29.94 21.02 5.41
C SER A 10 30.82 19.76 5.32
N GLY A 11 30.57 18.85 4.37
CA GLY A 11 31.31 17.58 4.25
C GLY A 11 30.85 16.47 5.21
N LEU A 12 29.98 16.78 6.17
CA LEU A 12 29.41 15.82 7.11
C LEU A 12 28.27 15.00 6.47
N PRO A 13 28.10 13.73 6.89
CA PRO A 13 26.93 12.91 6.56
C PRO A 13 25.63 13.63 6.96
N ALA A 14 24.56 13.45 6.19
CA ALA A 14 23.28 14.14 6.41
C ALA A 14 22.63 13.74 7.74
N TYR A 15 22.68 12.46 8.09
CA TYR A 15 22.12 11.90 9.32
C TYR A 15 23.09 10.97 10.05
N PHE A 16 22.79 10.63 11.31
CA PHE A 16 23.65 9.73 12.09
C PHE A 16 23.75 8.32 11.49
N TRP A 17 22.68 7.78 10.90
CA TRP A 17 22.75 6.49 10.23
C TRP A 17 23.68 6.50 9.00
N ASP A 18 23.85 7.63 8.32
CA ASP A 18 24.85 7.79 7.26
C ASP A 18 26.29 7.79 7.82
N GLU A 19 26.49 8.39 9.01
CA GLU A 19 27.76 8.35 9.74
C GLU A 19 28.13 6.92 10.12
N VAL A 20 27.19 6.13 10.63
CA VAL A 20 27.40 4.70 10.97
C VAL A 20 27.73 3.87 9.72
N ALA A 21 27.01 4.09 8.62
CA ALA A 21 27.31 3.41 7.37
C ALA A 21 28.72 3.77 6.85
N ALA A 22 29.10 5.05 6.90
CA ALA A 22 30.42 5.50 6.46
C ALA A 22 31.56 4.94 7.35
N ASP A 23 31.37 4.92 8.67
CA ASP A 23 32.31 4.32 9.64
C ASP A 23 32.58 2.84 9.33
N TRP A 24 31.51 2.07 9.09
CA TRP A 24 31.64 0.66 8.72
C TRP A 24 32.50 0.45 7.46
N HIS A 25 32.19 1.15 6.37
CA HIS A 25 32.90 0.98 5.10
C HIS A 25 34.38 1.40 5.20
N ALA A 26 34.67 2.47 5.93
CA ALA A 26 36.05 2.90 6.19
C ALA A 26 36.83 1.83 6.96
N ARG A 27 36.24 1.29 8.05
CA ARG A 27 36.89 0.26 8.88
C ARG A 27 37.07 -1.07 8.17
N MET A 28 36.12 -1.46 7.32
CA MET A 28 36.26 -2.64 6.47
C MET A 28 37.42 -2.49 5.48
N THR A 29 37.66 -1.29 4.96
CA THR A 29 38.83 -1.00 4.10
C THR A 29 40.15 -1.08 4.88
N GLU A 30 40.12 -0.75 6.18
CA GLU A 30 41.26 -0.91 7.11
C GLU A 30 41.46 -2.36 7.61
N GLY A 31 40.62 -3.31 7.21
CA GLY A 31 40.67 -4.70 7.69
C GLY A 31 40.25 -4.86 9.15
N ARG A 32 39.51 -3.90 9.71
CA ARG A 32 39.04 -3.91 11.10
C ARG A 32 37.53 -4.18 11.14
N PRO A 33 37.09 -5.39 11.54
CA PRO A 33 35.67 -5.69 11.61
C PRO A 33 34.98 -4.87 12.72
N GLY A 34 33.70 -4.56 12.52
CA GLY A 34 32.88 -3.85 13.49
C GLY A 34 32.98 -2.32 13.42
N PHE A 35 32.22 -1.66 14.28
CA PHE A 35 32.14 -0.19 14.36
C PHE A 35 33.24 0.40 15.24
N SER A 36 33.53 1.68 15.06
CA SER A 36 34.39 2.41 16.00
C SER A 36 33.77 2.49 17.40
N GLU A 37 34.61 2.68 18.42
CA GLU A 37 34.14 2.89 19.79
C GLU A 37 33.22 4.11 19.89
N HIS A 38 33.52 5.16 19.12
CA HIS A 38 32.70 6.36 19.02
C HIS A 38 31.26 6.05 18.58
N VAL A 39 31.11 5.33 17.47
CA VAL A 39 29.80 4.90 16.95
C VAL A 39 29.12 3.95 17.94
N THR A 40 29.85 3.00 18.50
CA THR A 40 29.32 2.03 19.47
C THR A 40 28.74 2.71 20.71
N ARG A 41 29.42 3.74 21.23
CA ARG A 41 28.95 4.55 22.36
C ARG A 41 27.68 5.32 22.02
N LYS A 42 27.61 5.96 20.85
CA LYS A 42 26.40 6.67 20.38
C LYS A 42 25.22 5.71 20.19
N LEU A 43 25.43 4.55 19.55
CA LEU A 43 24.40 3.51 19.37
C LEU A 43 23.85 2.99 20.70
N ARG A 44 24.68 2.89 21.74
CA ARG A 44 24.22 2.53 23.09
C ARG A 44 23.28 3.60 23.66
N GLY A 45 23.63 4.87 23.49
CA GLY A 45 22.82 6.01 23.94
C GLY A 45 21.44 6.11 23.27
N LEU A 46 21.28 5.56 22.06
CA LEU A 46 19.97 5.50 21.39
C LEU A 46 18.94 4.62 22.12
N ARG A 47 19.39 3.69 22.97
CA ARG A 47 18.48 2.85 23.76
C ARG A 47 17.70 3.66 24.80
N ASP A 48 18.29 4.73 25.30
CA ASP A 48 17.72 5.55 26.36
C ASP A 48 16.55 6.41 25.84
N GLY A 49 16.43 6.58 24.52
CA GLY A 49 15.35 7.34 23.88
C GLY A 49 14.02 6.64 23.73
N ILE A 50 13.92 5.34 24.04
CA ILE A 50 12.64 4.61 23.88
C ILE A 50 11.57 5.14 24.84
N ILE A 51 11.99 5.54 26.04
CA ILE A 51 11.10 6.02 27.12
C ILE A 51 11.16 7.55 27.23
N GLY A 52 12.25 8.18 26.77
CA GLY A 52 12.47 9.61 26.91
C GLY A 52 11.75 10.45 25.86
N GLU A 53 11.30 11.63 26.25
CA GLU A 53 10.72 12.60 25.31
C GLU A 53 11.81 13.16 24.37
N PRO A 54 11.49 13.40 23.09
CA PRO A 54 12.42 14.03 22.15
C PRO A 54 13.05 15.31 22.72
N GLY A 55 14.38 15.42 22.64
CA GLY A 55 15.14 16.57 23.17
C GLY A 55 15.53 16.48 24.65
N THR A 56 14.87 15.63 25.45
CA THR A 56 15.20 15.46 26.88
C THR A 56 16.34 14.48 27.12
N VAL A 57 16.55 13.53 26.21
CA VAL A 57 17.52 12.43 26.31
C VAL A 57 18.96 12.94 26.04
N PRO A 58 19.82 13.09 27.07
CA PRO A 58 21.13 13.73 26.89
C PRO A 58 22.04 12.96 25.92
N ALA A 59 21.98 11.63 25.94
CA ALA A 59 22.80 10.77 25.09
C ALA A 59 22.50 10.90 23.59
N MET A 60 21.33 11.42 23.23
CA MET A 60 20.89 11.58 21.83
C MET A 60 21.11 12.98 21.27
N ARG A 61 21.40 13.98 22.11
CA ARG A 61 21.50 15.39 21.69
C ARG A 61 22.50 15.60 20.54
N ASP A 62 23.66 14.97 20.61
CA ASP A 62 24.72 15.06 19.58
C ASP A 62 24.45 14.17 18.36
N THR A 63 23.37 13.39 18.40
CA THR A 63 23.01 12.43 17.35
C THR A 63 21.92 12.98 16.44
N HIS A 64 21.06 13.86 16.97
CA HIS A 64 20.10 14.63 16.19
C HIS A 64 20.81 15.55 15.19
N ARG A 65 20.36 15.52 13.93
CA ARG A 65 20.83 16.39 12.84
C ARG A 65 19.78 17.39 12.42
N VAL A 66 18.49 17.14 12.68
CA VAL A 66 17.43 18.14 12.52
C VAL A 66 17.62 19.24 13.56
N ARG A 67 17.90 20.46 13.09
CA ARG A 67 18.12 21.61 13.98
C ARG A 67 16.81 22.19 14.44
N LEU A 68 16.65 22.29 15.75
CA LEU A 68 15.61 23.12 16.37
C LEU A 68 16.05 24.58 16.34
N THR A 69 15.16 25.47 15.88
CA THR A 69 15.30 26.91 16.09
C THR A 69 15.01 27.25 17.55
N ASP A 70 15.49 28.39 18.05
CA ASP A 70 15.22 28.79 19.44
C ASP A 70 13.71 28.92 19.70
N ALA A 71 12.97 29.53 18.77
CA ALA A 71 11.51 29.59 18.83
C ALA A 71 10.81 28.21 18.86
N ALA A 72 11.39 27.18 18.22
CA ALA A 72 10.83 25.83 18.25
C ALA A 72 11.15 25.09 19.56
N ARG A 73 12.18 25.49 20.30
CA ARG A 73 12.50 24.96 21.64
C ARG A 73 11.58 25.52 22.71
N ASP A 74 11.17 26.77 22.53
CA ASP A 74 10.27 27.48 23.45
C ASP A 74 8.78 27.19 23.16
N SER A 75 8.49 26.38 22.13
CA SER A 75 7.14 25.95 21.74
C SER A 75 6.71 24.71 22.53
N ASP A 76 5.44 24.68 22.95
CA ASP A 76 4.81 23.51 23.60
C ASP A 76 4.81 22.25 22.70
N ARG A 77 4.85 22.45 21.37
CA ARG A 77 4.93 21.36 20.39
C ARG A 77 6.23 21.44 19.61
N LEU A 78 7.00 20.36 19.66
CA LEU A 78 8.19 20.19 18.83
C LEU A 78 7.83 19.95 17.36
N PRO A 79 8.69 20.35 16.41
CA PRO A 79 8.48 20.08 14.99
C PRO A 79 8.35 18.57 14.70
N ASP A 80 7.37 18.18 13.88
CA ASP A 80 7.09 16.77 13.56
C ASP A 80 8.31 16.03 13.01
N LEU A 81 9.15 16.70 12.20
CA LEU A 81 10.38 16.12 11.65
C LEU A 81 11.43 15.82 12.74
N TYR A 82 11.49 16.63 13.80
CA TYR A 82 12.41 16.40 14.92
C TYR A 82 11.95 15.22 15.78
N VAL A 83 10.64 15.14 16.06
CA VAL A 83 10.02 14.00 16.76
C VAL A 83 10.22 12.71 15.94
N ALA A 84 10.04 12.78 14.62
CA ALA A 84 10.25 11.66 13.72
C ALA A 84 11.73 11.24 13.63
N GLU A 85 12.68 12.19 13.63
CA GLU A 85 14.11 11.87 13.71
C GLU A 85 14.43 11.12 15.01
N HIS A 86 13.86 11.57 16.13
CA HIS A 86 14.04 10.90 17.42
C HIS A 86 13.59 9.44 17.35
N ALA A 87 12.38 9.21 16.87
CA ALA A 87 11.83 7.88 16.67
C ALA A 87 12.64 7.03 15.68
N ALA A 88 13.09 7.62 14.57
CA ALA A 88 13.93 6.92 13.60
C ALA A 88 15.28 6.50 14.21
N LEU A 89 15.88 7.34 15.05
CA LEU A 89 17.13 7.02 15.77
C LEU A 89 16.95 5.86 16.75
N THR A 90 15.87 5.84 17.55
CA THR A 90 15.63 4.73 18.49
C THR A 90 15.38 3.41 17.76
N LEU A 91 14.64 3.44 16.65
CA LEU A 91 14.43 2.29 15.77
C LEU A 91 15.74 1.83 15.11
N PHE A 92 16.55 2.76 14.61
CA PHE A 92 17.86 2.49 14.01
C PHE A 92 18.81 1.83 15.00
N GLY A 93 18.91 2.38 16.21
CA GLY A 93 19.75 1.81 17.26
C GLY A 93 19.35 0.38 17.59
N ARG A 94 18.04 0.08 17.65
CA ARG A 94 17.54 -1.27 17.89
C ARG A 94 17.81 -2.22 16.73
N HIS A 95 17.63 -1.77 15.48
CA HIS A 95 17.92 -2.57 14.30
C HIS A 95 19.42 -2.88 14.21
N GLN A 96 20.28 -1.87 14.36
CA GLN A 96 21.72 -2.04 14.27
C GLN A 96 22.28 -3.00 15.33
N GLN A 97 21.65 -3.12 16.49
CA GLN A 97 22.05 -4.09 17.52
C GLN A 97 21.77 -5.55 17.14
N ALA A 98 20.77 -5.77 16.29
CA ALA A 98 20.44 -7.08 15.75
C ALA A 98 21.17 -7.39 14.44
N ALA A 99 21.84 -6.39 13.84
CA ALA A 99 22.51 -6.50 12.55
C ALA A 99 24.04 -6.43 12.70
N VAL A 100 24.75 -7.24 11.91
CA VAL A 100 26.21 -7.18 11.81
C VAL A 100 26.65 -6.05 10.87
N GLU A 101 26.02 -5.95 9.71
CA GLU A 101 26.24 -4.90 8.72
C GLU A 101 25.43 -3.63 9.04
N PRO A 102 25.71 -2.48 8.38
CA PRO A 102 24.93 -1.27 8.56
C PRO A 102 23.44 -1.50 8.27
N ALA A 103 22.60 -1.28 9.28
CA ALA A 103 21.16 -1.42 9.14
C ALA A 103 20.57 -0.37 8.18
N HIS A 104 21.29 0.72 7.91
CA HIS A 104 20.88 1.71 6.94
C HIS A 104 21.25 1.32 5.51
N CYS A 105 20.23 1.11 4.68
CA CYS A 105 20.39 0.83 3.26
C CYS A 105 19.51 1.80 2.45
N PRO A 106 20.08 2.74 1.68
CA PRO A 106 19.31 3.65 0.85
C PRO A 106 18.39 2.89 -0.13
N ARG A 107 17.19 3.43 -0.36
CA ARG A 107 16.12 2.87 -1.22
C ARG A 107 15.44 1.59 -0.71
N ALA A 108 15.93 0.98 0.37
CA ALA A 108 15.25 -0.14 1.01
C ALA A 108 14.09 0.35 1.88
N GLY A 109 12.93 0.66 1.27
CA GLY A 109 11.75 1.08 2.05
C GLY A 109 11.13 -0.06 2.88
N LEU A 110 10.29 0.30 3.86
CA LEU A 110 9.74 -0.64 4.85
C LEU A 110 8.98 -1.81 4.20
N GLY A 111 8.14 -1.55 3.21
CA GLY A 111 7.40 -2.61 2.50
C GLY A 111 8.33 -3.57 1.77
N THR A 112 9.40 -3.06 1.16
CA THR A 112 10.42 -3.89 0.50
C THR A 112 11.20 -4.73 1.49
N ALA A 113 11.55 -4.18 2.65
CA ALA A 113 12.22 -4.91 3.72
C ALA A 113 11.33 -6.04 4.26
N CYS A 114 10.04 -5.77 4.50
CA CYS A 114 9.08 -6.79 4.95
C CYS A 114 8.86 -7.88 3.90
N ARG A 115 8.80 -7.52 2.61
CA ARG A 115 8.69 -8.51 1.52
C ARG A 115 9.89 -9.46 1.51
N LYS A 116 11.11 -8.93 1.61
CA LYS A 116 12.34 -9.73 1.70
C LYS A 116 12.30 -10.65 2.93
N LEU A 117 11.80 -10.14 4.06
CA LEU A 117 11.66 -10.92 5.29
C LEU A 117 10.63 -12.07 5.13
N CYS A 118 9.51 -11.85 4.41
CA CYS A 118 8.56 -12.92 4.09
C CYS A 118 9.13 -14.01 3.18
N SER A 119 10.15 -13.68 2.37
CA SER A 119 10.85 -14.64 1.51
C SER A 119 11.98 -15.38 2.23
N ALA A 120 12.33 -14.99 3.46
CA ALA A 120 13.33 -15.68 4.28
C ALA A 120 12.70 -16.89 4.97
N GLU A 121 13.39 -18.04 4.97
CA GLU A 121 12.90 -19.29 5.57
C GLU A 121 12.74 -19.21 7.10
N ALA A 122 13.43 -18.27 7.74
CA ALA A 122 13.45 -18.13 9.20
C ALA A 122 12.11 -17.70 9.81
N PHE A 123 11.19 -17.12 9.03
CA PHE A 123 9.93 -16.57 9.53
C PHE A 123 8.72 -16.99 8.70
N SER A 124 7.60 -17.21 9.38
CA SER A 124 6.33 -17.39 8.68
C SER A 124 5.88 -16.08 8.02
N ALA A 125 5.60 -16.11 6.72
CA ALA A 125 5.13 -14.96 5.96
C ALA A 125 3.91 -14.28 6.59
N SER A 126 2.97 -15.06 7.15
CA SER A 126 1.78 -14.52 7.83
C SER A 126 2.12 -13.76 9.10
N ALA A 127 3.16 -14.15 9.84
CA ALA A 127 3.60 -13.48 11.06
C ALA A 127 4.25 -12.11 10.77
N VAL A 128 4.96 -11.99 9.65
CA VAL A 128 5.53 -10.73 9.16
C VAL A 128 4.41 -9.82 8.66
N GLU A 129 3.47 -10.36 7.87
CA GLU A 129 2.30 -9.63 7.38
C GLU A 129 1.48 -9.04 8.53
N GLN A 130 1.17 -9.82 9.57
CA GLN A 130 0.43 -9.35 10.74
C GLN A 130 1.12 -8.18 11.45
N ARG A 131 2.46 -8.22 11.58
CA ARG A 131 3.23 -7.13 12.20
C ARG A 131 3.23 -5.87 11.35
N LEU A 132 3.34 -6.03 10.03
CA LEU A 132 3.27 -4.92 9.09
C LEU A 132 1.86 -4.30 9.08
N ILE A 133 0.81 -5.12 9.09
CA ILE A 133 -0.58 -4.64 9.20
C ILE A 133 -0.78 -3.90 10.52
N ALA A 134 -0.30 -4.45 11.65
CA ALA A 134 -0.41 -3.80 12.95
C ALA A 134 0.25 -2.41 12.95
N ALA A 135 1.45 -2.29 12.38
CA ALA A 135 2.10 -0.99 12.18
C ALA A 135 1.27 -0.05 11.29
N ALA A 136 0.75 -0.56 10.17
CA ALA A 136 -0.05 0.22 9.22
C ALA A 136 -1.39 0.71 9.81
N THR A 137 -1.95 -0.01 10.78
CA THR A 137 -3.20 0.35 11.47
C THR A 137 -3.00 1.17 12.75
N ALA A 138 -1.77 1.51 13.12
CA ALA A 138 -1.48 2.27 14.33
C ALA A 138 -2.22 3.61 14.35
N GLN A 139 -2.84 3.97 15.47
CA GLN A 139 -3.68 5.18 15.55
C GLN A 139 -2.86 6.46 15.63
N ASP A 140 -1.71 6.40 16.28
CA ASP A 140 -0.78 7.51 16.47
C ASP A 140 0.68 7.10 16.19
N LEU A 141 1.59 8.08 16.26
CA LEU A 141 3.01 7.84 16.02
C LEU A 141 3.64 6.93 17.09
N GLY A 142 3.22 7.04 18.34
CA GLY A 142 3.75 6.23 19.45
C GLY A 142 3.45 4.75 19.25
N GLU A 143 2.20 4.41 18.94
CA GLU A 143 1.80 3.04 18.61
C GLU A 143 2.56 2.50 17.39
N LEU A 144 2.73 3.32 16.34
CA LEU A 144 3.50 2.93 15.16
C LEU A 144 4.95 2.57 15.55
N VAL A 145 5.61 3.43 16.32
CA VAL A 145 6.99 3.21 16.76
C VAL A 145 7.11 1.95 17.60
N GLN A 146 6.13 1.64 18.46
CA GLN A 146 6.10 0.38 19.22
C GLN A 146 6.00 -0.86 18.32
N HIS A 147 5.14 -0.82 17.29
CA HIS A 147 5.04 -1.92 16.31
C HIS A 147 6.34 -2.08 15.53
N LEU A 148 6.93 -0.97 15.06
CA LEU A 148 8.21 -1.00 14.34
C LEU A 148 9.36 -1.50 15.23
N HIS A 149 9.39 -1.16 16.52
CA HIS A 149 10.39 -1.70 17.45
C HIS A 149 10.34 -3.23 17.57
N ARG A 150 9.17 -3.85 17.40
CA ARG A 150 9.02 -5.31 17.37
C ARG A 150 9.43 -5.90 16.02
N LEU A 151 9.37 -5.13 14.94
CA LEU A 151 9.64 -5.56 13.58
C LEU A 151 11.13 -5.45 13.21
N VAL A 152 11.77 -4.30 13.48
CA VAL A 152 13.15 -4.03 13.03
C VAL A 152 14.23 -5.02 13.51
N PRO A 153 14.15 -5.68 14.69
CA PRO A 153 15.12 -6.71 15.05
C PRO A 153 15.07 -7.92 14.13
N LEU A 154 13.90 -8.28 13.62
CA LEU A 154 13.73 -9.41 12.69
C LEU A 154 14.43 -9.12 11.36
N LEU A 155 14.36 -7.86 10.90
CA LEU A 155 15.11 -7.41 9.74
C LEU A 155 16.62 -7.52 9.97
N GLY A 156 17.10 -7.10 11.15
CA GLY A 156 18.51 -7.16 11.51
C GLY A 156 19.06 -8.59 11.56
N GLN A 157 18.29 -9.53 12.10
CA GLN A 157 18.65 -10.96 12.18
C GLN A 157 18.89 -11.58 10.80
N GLU A 158 18.12 -11.16 9.80
CA GLU A 158 18.26 -11.61 8.40
C GLU A 158 19.18 -10.73 7.56
N GLY A 159 19.87 -9.74 8.17
CA GLY A 159 20.74 -8.82 7.44
C GLY A 159 20.01 -7.91 6.45
N ILE A 160 18.71 -7.64 6.66
CA ILE A 160 17.89 -6.83 5.77
C ILE A 160 17.97 -5.36 6.17
N GLY A 161 18.69 -4.55 5.40
CA GLY A 161 18.77 -3.10 5.60
C GLY A 161 17.47 -2.34 5.32
N LEU A 162 17.35 -1.14 5.90
CA LEU A 162 16.21 -0.23 5.80
C LEU A 162 16.67 1.21 5.52
N ASP A 163 15.92 1.94 4.70
CA ASP A 163 16.15 3.36 4.44
C ASP A 163 15.57 4.20 5.58
N TYR A 164 16.41 4.52 6.57
CA TYR A 164 16.03 5.30 7.74
C TYR A 164 15.74 6.76 7.44
N THR A 165 16.41 7.35 6.43
CA THR A 165 16.07 8.68 5.95
C THR A 165 14.63 8.73 5.47
N ARG A 166 14.26 7.74 4.65
CA ARG A 166 12.88 7.59 4.17
C ARG A 166 11.91 7.30 5.31
N LEU A 167 12.24 6.36 6.20
CA LEU A 167 11.40 6.02 7.34
C LEU A 167 11.12 7.25 8.20
N MET A 168 12.12 8.10 8.46
CA MET A 168 11.94 9.36 9.19
C MET A 168 10.89 10.25 8.54
N TYR A 169 10.91 10.43 7.21
CA TYR A 169 9.88 11.21 6.53
C TYR A 169 8.50 10.54 6.56
N ASP A 170 8.44 9.20 6.50
CA ASP A 170 7.20 8.44 6.63
C ASP A 170 6.61 8.62 8.05
N LEU A 171 7.45 8.62 9.10
CA LEU A 171 7.06 8.89 10.49
C LEU A 171 6.59 10.35 10.68
N ALA A 172 7.28 11.32 10.09
CA ALA A 172 6.90 12.73 10.17
C ALA A 172 5.54 13.00 9.49
N ALA A 173 5.22 12.24 8.44
CA ALA A 173 3.95 12.35 7.74
C ALA A 173 2.79 11.60 8.43
N TRP A 174 3.05 10.83 9.50
CA TRP A 174 2.07 9.89 10.06
C TRP A 174 0.83 10.53 10.67
N GLU A 175 1.00 11.65 11.37
CA GLU A 175 -0.11 12.42 11.96
C GLU A 175 -0.63 13.51 11.01
N SER A 176 -0.12 13.55 9.78
CA SER A 176 -0.51 14.51 8.74
C SER A 176 -1.46 13.86 7.71
N PRO A 177 -2.10 14.65 6.84
CA PRO A 177 -2.80 14.12 5.66
C PRO A 177 -1.92 13.25 4.74
N GLY A 178 -0.59 13.31 4.89
CA GLY A 178 0.37 12.47 4.17
C GLY A 178 0.36 10.98 4.56
N ARG A 179 -0.32 10.59 5.64
CA ARG A 179 -0.40 9.19 6.10
C ARG A 179 -0.86 8.23 5.01
N ASP A 180 -1.88 8.59 4.24
CA ASP A 180 -2.41 7.73 3.18
C ASP A 180 -1.34 7.44 2.11
N ARG A 181 -0.49 8.42 1.80
CA ARG A 181 0.64 8.22 0.89
C ARG A 181 1.68 7.25 1.44
N VAL A 182 1.96 7.32 2.74
CA VAL A 182 2.87 6.41 3.44
C VAL A 182 2.32 4.99 3.36
N LEU A 183 1.06 4.79 3.74
CA LEU A 183 0.38 3.48 3.71
C LEU A 183 0.39 2.90 2.29
N ARG A 184 0.01 3.69 1.28
CA ARG A 184 0.09 3.25 -0.13
C ARG A 184 1.50 2.83 -0.50
N SER A 185 2.51 3.62 -0.14
CA SER A 185 3.89 3.29 -0.52
C SER A 185 4.38 2.01 0.14
N TRP A 186 4.09 1.80 1.42
CA TRP A 186 4.43 0.57 2.13
C TRP A 186 3.74 -0.64 1.51
N GLY A 187 2.43 -0.57 1.25
CA GLY A 187 1.68 -1.64 0.62
C GLY A 187 2.18 -1.98 -0.78
N LEU A 188 2.37 -0.97 -1.62
CA LEU A 188 2.84 -1.14 -3.00
C LEU A 188 4.25 -1.72 -3.09
N GLN A 189 5.13 -1.35 -2.15
CA GLN A 189 6.43 -1.99 -2.02
C GLN A 189 6.29 -3.43 -1.54
N TYR A 190 5.47 -3.69 -0.52
CA TYR A 190 5.28 -5.04 0.04
C TYR A 190 4.85 -6.07 -1.03
N ILE A 191 3.97 -5.66 -1.94
CA ILE A 191 3.43 -6.55 -2.99
C ILE A 191 4.20 -6.51 -4.32
N ALA A 192 5.31 -5.78 -4.38
CA ALA A 192 6.08 -5.68 -5.61
C ALA A 192 6.54 -7.08 -6.04
N PRO A 193 6.32 -7.49 -7.30
CA PRO A 193 6.83 -8.76 -7.80
C PRO A 193 8.36 -8.76 -7.73
N PRO A 194 8.99 -9.95 -7.61
CA PRO A 194 10.44 -10.06 -7.69
C PRO A 194 10.92 -9.50 -9.04
N ALA A 195 12.12 -8.91 -9.06
CA ALA A 195 12.67 -8.25 -10.25
C ALA A 195 12.94 -9.22 -11.42
N THR A 196 12.84 -10.52 -11.18
CA THR A 196 13.15 -11.61 -12.12
C THR A 196 11.94 -12.14 -12.88
N ASP A 197 10.72 -11.74 -12.54
CA ASP A 197 9.53 -12.15 -13.29
C ASP A 197 9.39 -11.32 -14.57
N ASP A 198 9.85 -11.92 -15.66
CA ASP A 198 9.74 -11.45 -17.03
C ASP A 198 8.25 -11.30 -17.40
N ASP A 199 7.78 -10.05 -17.46
CA ASP A 199 6.61 -9.49 -18.14
C ASP A 199 5.27 -10.25 -18.28
N ALA A 200 5.02 -11.39 -17.63
CA ALA A 200 3.74 -12.12 -17.70
C ALA A 200 2.65 -11.46 -16.83
N HIS A 201 1.63 -10.85 -17.45
CA HIS A 201 0.55 -10.14 -16.75
C HIS A 201 -0.07 -11.02 -15.65
N ALA A 202 0.21 -10.72 -14.37
CA ALA A 202 -0.48 -11.38 -13.27
C ALA A 202 -1.97 -11.08 -13.42
N ALA A 203 -2.76 -12.15 -13.58
CA ALA A 203 -4.19 -12.02 -13.78
C ALA A 203 -4.81 -11.30 -12.56
N PRO A 204 -5.82 -10.43 -12.75
CA PRO A 204 -6.47 -9.74 -11.64
C PRO A 204 -6.99 -10.74 -10.61
N TYR A 205 -6.97 -10.39 -9.33
CA TYR A 205 -7.28 -11.35 -8.26
C TYR A 205 -8.61 -12.12 -8.43
N TRP A 206 -9.66 -11.47 -8.94
CA TRP A 206 -10.96 -12.11 -9.17
C TRP A 206 -10.96 -13.24 -10.19
N THR A 207 -9.95 -13.36 -11.06
CA THR A 207 -9.84 -14.49 -12.00
C THR A 207 -9.32 -15.75 -11.32
N CYS A 208 -8.59 -15.60 -10.22
CA CYS A 208 -8.00 -16.69 -9.46
C CYS A 208 -8.77 -16.99 -8.16
N PHE A 209 -9.85 -16.25 -7.88
CA PHE A 209 -10.65 -16.44 -6.68
C PHE A 209 -11.40 -17.79 -6.72
N ALA A 210 -11.17 -18.63 -5.72
CA ALA A 210 -11.87 -19.89 -5.54
C ALA A 210 -12.88 -19.77 -4.38
N PRO A 211 -14.20 -19.95 -4.62
CA PRO A 211 -15.22 -19.81 -3.59
C PRO A 211 -15.19 -20.90 -2.53
N ASP A 212 -14.55 -22.04 -2.79
CA ASP A 212 -14.51 -23.19 -1.86
C ASP A 212 -13.29 -23.18 -0.92
N GLU A 213 -12.40 -22.18 -1.02
CA GLU A 213 -11.28 -22.02 -0.10
C GLU A 213 -11.73 -21.68 1.33
N MET A 214 -11.06 -22.27 2.33
CA MET A 214 -11.36 -22.06 3.75
C MET A 214 -11.32 -20.58 4.18
N ASP A 215 -10.46 -19.77 3.55
CA ASP A 215 -10.26 -18.37 3.92
C ASP A 215 -11.10 -17.37 3.10
N ASN A 216 -12.03 -17.84 2.27
CA ASN A 216 -12.83 -17.00 1.38
C ASN A 216 -13.50 -15.81 2.12
N GLY A 217 -14.00 -16.02 3.33
CA GLY A 217 -14.73 -15.04 4.11
C GLY A 217 -13.83 -13.91 4.58
N ALA A 218 -12.60 -14.25 5.01
CA ALA A 218 -11.59 -13.28 5.40
C ALA A 218 -11.13 -12.47 4.18
N GLN A 219 -10.88 -13.13 3.05
CA GLN A 219 -10.50 -12.48 1.80
C GLN A 219 -11.57 -11.47 1.36
N LEU A 220 -12.84 -11.87 1.32
CA LEU A 220 -13.95 -10.98 0.95
C LEU A 220 -14.22 -9.87 1.98
N ALA A 221 -13.97 -10.11 3.28
CA ALA A 221 -14.03 -9.07 4.29
C ALA A 221 -12.95 -8.00 4.08
N ALA A 222 -11.73 -8.43 3.79
CA ALA A 222 -10.64 -7.53 3.44
C ALA A 222 -10.97 -6.67 2.22
N LEU A 223 -11.47 -7.27 1.12
CA LEU A 223 -11.88 -6.49 -0.06
C LEU A 223 -12.99 -5.47 0.25
N ARG A 224 -13.99 -5.83 1.05
CA ARG A 224 -15.08 -4.92 1.40
C ARG A 224 -14.63 -3.75 2.28
N SER A 225 -13.61 -3.96 3.11
CA SER A 225 -13.05 -2.90 3.98
C SER A 225 -12.48 -1.71 3.20
N GLY A 226 -12.16 -1.88 1.92
CA GLY A 226 -11.78 -0.79 1.01
C GLY A 226 -12.90 0.12 0.56
N THR A 227 -14.17 -0.23 0.78
CA THR A 227 -15.29 0.54 0.24
C THR A 227 -15.26 1.98 0.75
N GLY A 228 -15.08 2.95 -0.15
CA GLY A 228 -15.03 4.37 0.20
C GLY A 228 -13.69 4.83 0.79
N ARG A 229 -12.67 3.96 0.81
CA ARG A 229 -11.29 4.31 1.16
C ARG A 229 -10.49 4.59 -0.11
N GLU A 230 -9.39 5.32 0.05
CA GLU A 230 -8.48 5.57 -1.07
C GLU A 230 -7.66 4.31 -1.40
N ALA A 231 -7.41 4.10 -2.69
CA ALA A 231 -6.72 2.92 -3.17
C ALA A 231 -5.32 2.74 -2.55
N GLY A 232 -5.01 1.55 -2.05
CA GLY A 232 -3.75 1.23 -1.40
C GLY A 232 -3.62 1.66 0.08
N THR A 233 -4.59 2.37 0.65
CA THR A 233 -4.54 2.81 2.06
C THR A 233 -5.00 1.75 3.06
N VAL A 234 -5.67 0.69 2.59
CA VAL A 234 -6.23 -0.37 3.45
C VAL A 234 -5.27 -1.56 3.49
N PRO A 235 -4.60 -1.82 4.62
CA PRO A 235 -3.55 -2.84 4.69
C PRO A 235 -4.04 -4.25 4.40
N ALA A 236 -5.24 -4.59 4.90
CA ALA A 236 -5.88 -5.87 4.64
C ALA A 236 -6.10 -6.14 3.14
N MET A 237 -6.18 -5.10 2.30
CA MET A 237 -6.33 -5.28 0.85
C MET A 237 -5.02 -5.51 0.11
N TRP A 238 -3.86 -5.23 0.72
CA TRP A 238 -2.58 -5.27 0.03
C TRP A 238 -2.36 -6.57 -0.75
N PRO A 239 -2.53 -7.78 -0.15
CA PRO A 239 -2.26 -9.05 -0.84
C PRO A 239 -3.01 -9.27 -2.15
N TYR A 240 -4.13 -8.56 -2.37
CA TYR A 240 -5.03 -8.74 -3.50
C TYR A 240 -4.77 -7.79 -4.66
N TYR A 241 -3.95 -6.75 -4.48
CA TYR A 241 -3.53 -5.92 -5.61
C TYR A 241 -2.53 -6.68 -6.49
N ARG A 242 -2.74 -6.55 -7.80
CA ARG A 242 -1.92 -7.04 -8.90
C ARG A 242 -1.48 -5.89 -9.82
N THR A 243 -1.72 -4.63 -9.44
CA THR A 243 -1.35 -3.45 -10.22
C THR A 243 0.17 -3.40 -10.46
N ARG A 244 0.56 -3.34 -11.74
CA ARG A 244 1.97 -3.11 -12.13
C ARG A 244 2.35 -1.64 -12.00
N MET A 245 3.55 -1.42 -11.48
CA MET A 245 4.04 -0.08 -11.21
C MET A 245 5.57 -0.10 -11.17
N SER A 246 6.23 0.95 -11.64
CA SER A 246 7.68 1.07 -11.50
C SER A 246 8.08 1.21 -10.03
N CYS A 247 9.32 0.84 -9.70
CA CYS A 247 9.84 1.01 -8.33
C CYS A 247 9.69 2.44 -7.84
N ASP A 248 10.01 3.43 -8.67
CA ASP A 248 9.92 4.86 -8.31
C ASP A 248 8.48 5.28 -7.95
N LEU A 249 7.49 4.81 -8.69
CA LEU A 249 6.09 5.12 -8.42
C LEU A 249 5.59 4.41 -7.14
N ARG A 250 6.03 3.18 -6.87
CA ARG A 250 5.74 2.48 -5.60
C ARG A 250 6.39 3.22 -4.43
N GLU A 251 7.64 3.61 -4.60
CA GLU A 251 8.41 4.41 -3.65
C GLU A 251 7.74 5.78 -3.40
N GLN A 252 7.04 6.36 -4.36
CA GLN A 252 6.32 7.62 -4.15
C GLN A 252 4.93 7.44 -3.54
N GLY A 253 4.44 6.19 -3.42
CA GLY A 253 3.05 5.91 -3.08
C GLY A 253 2.09 6.49 -4.12
N ALA A 254 2.45 6.44 -5.41
CA ALA A 254 1.72 7.11 -6.47
C ALA A 254 0.30 6.55 -6.63
N LEU A 255 -0.69 7.45 -6.63
CA LEU A 255 -2.09 7.09 -6.84
C LEU A 255 -2.39 7.05 -8.34
N THR A 256 -2.12 5.93 -8.99
CA THR A 256 -2.31 5.77 -10.44
C THR A 256 -3.76 5.42 -10.79
N ARG A 257 -4.19 5.77 -12.01
CA ARG A 257 -5.51 5.37 -12.54
C ARG A 257 -5.72 3.85 -12.52
N ASP A 258 -4.66 3.08 -12.77
CA ASP A 258 -4.69 1.61 -12.67
C ASP A 258 -4.98 1.13 -11.25
N LEU A 259 -4.31 1.70 -10.25
CA LEU A 259 -4.51 1.34 -8.84
C LEU A 259 -5.91 1.72 -8.36
N ILE A 260 -6.41 2.90 -8.73
CA ILE A 260 -7.77 3.36 -8.41
C ILE A 260 -8.80 2.41 -9.01
N ALA A 261 -8.67 2.09 -10.31
CA ALA A 261 -9.61 1.23 -11.02
C ALA A 261 -9.62 -0.20 -10.45
N GLU A 262 -8.44 -0.72 -10.10
CA GLU A 262 -8.31 -2.04 -9.50
C GLU A 262 -8.90 -2.09 -8.09
N HIS A 263 -8.65 -1.08 -7.27
CA HIS A 263 -9.26 -0.95 -5.95
C HIS A 263 -10.79 -0.94 -6.01
N ALA A 264 -11.35 -0.11 -6.90
CA ALA A 264 -12.79 -0.04 -7.11
C ALA A 264 -13.36 -1.39 -7.57
N ALA A 265 -12.71 -2.07 -8.51
CA ALA A 265 -13.14 -3.39 -8.97
C ALA A 265 -13.07 -4.45 -7.86
N LEU A 266 -12.00 -4.47 -7.06
CA LEU A 266 -11.82 -5.38 -5.92
C LEU A 266 -12.92 -5.18 -4.86
N THR A 267 -13.22 -3.94 -4.48
CA THR A 267 -14.27 -3.64 -3.48
C THR A 267 -15.66 -4.04 -3.99
N LEU A 268 -15.96 -3.77 -5.28
CA LEU A 268 -17.18 -4.20 -5.94
C LEU A 268 -17.29 -5.73 -6.01
N PHE A 269 -16.20 -6.43 -6.31
CA PHE A 269 -16.15 -7.90 -6.34
C PHE A 269 -16.39 -8.49 -4.95
N GLY A 270 -15.69 -7.98 -3.93
CA GLY A 270 -15.84 -8.40 -2.54
C GLY A 270 -17.29 -8.31 -2.06
N ARG A 271 -18.00 -7.24 -2.44
CA ARG A 271 -19.44 -7.07 -2.14
C ARG A 271 -20.33 -8.03 -2.94
N HIS A 272 -20.02 -8.25 -4.22
CA HIS A 272 -20.83 -9.10 -5.09
C HIS A 272 -20.77 -10.57 -4.67
N GLN A 273 -19.56 -11.04 -4.38
CA GLN A 273 -19.25 -12.42 -4.05
C GLN A 273 -19.68 -12.84 -2.63
N GLN A 274 -19.97 -11.87 -1.75
CA GLN A 274 -20.34 -12.14 -0.36
C GLN A 274 -21.55 -13.10 -0.26
N GLY A 275 -21.34 -14.25 0.40
CA GLY A 275 -22.37 -15.26 0.60
C GLY A 275 -22.69 -16.12 -0.64
N ARG A 276 -21.86 -16.05 -1.69
CA ARG A 276 -22.08 -16.76 -2.95
C ARG A 276 -21.13 -17.95 -3.09
N ARG A 277 -21.68 -19.12 -3.41
CA ARG A 277 -20.94 -20.37 -3.64
C ARG A 277 -20.35 -20.46 -5.04
N ARG A 278 -20.90 -19.72 -6.01
CA ARG A 278 -20.36 -19.61 -7.37
C ARG A 278 -19.61 -18.30 -7.53
N THR A 279 -18.58 -18.29 -8.37
CA THR A 279 -17.88 -17.05 -8.72
C THR A 279 -18.83 -16.08 -9.41
N MET A 280 -18.84 -14.84 -8.92
CA MET A 280 -19.59 -13.72 -9.50
C MET A 280 -18.77 -13.02 -10.59
N HIS A 281 -17.53 -13.45 -10.84
CA HIS A 281 -16.80 -13.06 -12.04
C HIS A 281 -17.18 -13.98 -13.21
N VAL A 282 -17.83 -13.42 -14.23
CA VAL A 282 -18.20 -14.13 -15.45
C VAL A 282 -17.63 -13.38 -16.66
N PRO A 283 -16.58 -13.91 -17.31
CA PRO A 283 -16.00 -13.29 -18.50
C PRO A 283 -17.04 -13.02 -19.60
N GLY A 284 -16.99 -11.85 -20.21
CA GLY A 284 -17.90 -11.41 -21.25
C GLY A 284 -19.25 -10.87 -20.77
N ASN A 285 -19.63 -11.04 -19.50
CA ASN A 285 -20.91 -10.54 -19.00
C ASN A 285 -20.83 -9.06 -18.60
N THR A 286 -21.19 -8.16 -19.52
CA THR A 286 -21.13 -6.71 -19.31
C THR A 286 -22.23 -6.22 -18.36
N PRO A 287 -22.12 -4.99 -17.80
CA PRO A 287 -23.21 -4.36 -17.04
C PRO A 287 -24.53 -4.31 -17.80
N GLY A 288 -24.49 -4.10 -19.12
CA GLY A 288 -25.68 -4.12 -19.98
C GLY A 288 -26.36 -5.48 -20.01
N THR A 289 -25.60 -6.53 -20.35
CA THR A 289 -26.11 -7.91 -20.37
C THR A 289 -26.63 -8.34 -18.99
N ALA A 290 -25.90 -8.01 -17.92
CA ALA A 290 -26.29 -8.34 -16.56
C ALA A 290 -27.58 -7.60 -16.13
N ALA A 291 -27.73 -6.32 -16.49
CA ALA A 291 -28.95 -5.56 -16.25
C ALA A 291 -30.14 -6.12 -17.06
N ARG A 292 -29.91 -6.58 -18.29
CA ARG A 292 -30.95 -7.23 -19.11
C ARG A 292 -31.40 -8.57 -18.51
N LEU A 293 -30.45 -9.38 -18.04
CA LEU A 293 -30.74 -10.63 -17.31
C LEU A 293 -31.52 -10.35 -16.02
N LEU A 294 -31.16 -9.27 -15.31
CA LEU A 294 -31.87 -8.86 -14.10
C LEU A 294 -33.30 -8.42 -14.42
N LEU A 295 -33.49 -7.64 -15.48
CA LEU A 295 -34.81 -7.21 -15.95
C LEU A 295 -35.70 -8.42 -16.26
N ALA A 296 -35.17 -9.42 -16.97
CA ALA A 296 -35.91 -10.64 -17.29
C ALA A 296 -36.32 -11.46 -16.05
N LYS A 297 -35.57 -11.35 -14.93
CA LYS A 297 -35.91 -12.00 -13.65
C LYS A 297 -36.81 -11.14 -12.75
N THR A 298 -37.06 -9.89 -13.11
CA THR A 298 -37.75 -8.92 -12.25
C THR A 298 -39.21 -8.77 -12.67
N VAL A 299 -40.14 -9.09 -11.77
CA VAL A 299 -41.59 -8.97 -12.03
C VAL A 299 -42.08 -7.52 -11.85
N ASN A 300 -41.48 -6.77 -10.92
CA ASN A 300 -41.83 -5.37 -10.61
C ASN A 300 -40.56 -4.51 -10.50
N GLY A 301 -40.55 -3.32 -11.08
CA GLY A 301 -39.45 -2.36 -10.91
C GLY A 301 -38.56 -2.13 -12.14
N GLU A 302 -39.03 -2.49 -13.34
CA GLU A 302 -38.38 -2.20 -14.63
C GLU A 302 -37.96 -0.74 -14.74
N ALA A 303 -38.88 0.21 -14.59
CA ALA A 303 -38.58 1.64 -14.65
C ALA A 303 -37.58 2.12 -13.57
N ALA A 304 -37.47 1.41 -12.43
CA ALA A 304 -36.47 1.74 -11.43
C ALA A 304 -35.08 1.22 -11.81
N LEU A 305 -35.01 0.03 -12.42
CA LEU A 305 -33.77 -0.53 -12.96
C LEU A 305 -33.27 0.28 -14.15
N GLU A 306 -34.14 0.63 -15.09
CA GLU A 306 -33.81 1.47 -16.25
C GLU A 306 -33.27 2.83 -15.82
N ARG A 307 -33.89 3.51 -14.86
CA ARG A 307 -33.37 4.77 -14.32
C ARG A 307 -31.98 4.63 -13.70
N ARG A 308 -31.75 3.57 -12.92
CA ARG A 308 -30.42 3.30 -12.32
C ARG A 308 -29.37 2.99 -13.37
N PHE A 309 -29.74 2.20 -14.39
CA PHE A 309 -28.85 1.86 -15.48
C PHE A 309 -28.54 3.08 -16.37
N GLY A 310 -29.55 3.91 -16.65
CA GLY A 310 -29.38 5.20 -17.31
C GLY A 310 -28.40 6.11 -16.56
N ALA A 311 -28.55 6.22 -15.23
CA ALA A 311 -27.61 6.98 -14.40
C ALA A 311 -26.18 6.45 -14.48
N LEU A 312 -26.01 5.11 -14.47
CA LEU A 312 -24.72 4.46 -14.67
C LEU A 312 -24.11 4.82 -16.03
N LEU A 313 -24.90 4.80 -17.10
CA LEU A 313 -24.42 5.18 -18.43
C LEU A 313 -24.02 6.66 -18.47
N THR A 314 -24.75 7.55 -17.80
CA THR A 314 -24.46 8.99 -17.81
C THR A 314 -23.36 9.44 -16.85
N SER A 315 -22.73 8.52 -16.10
CA SER A 315 -21.64 8.83 -15.16
C SER A 315 -20.58 9.73 -15.79
N ILE A 316 -20.23 10.83 -15.13
CA ILE A 316 -19.31 11.85 -15.65
C ILE A 316 -17.86 11.37 -15.54
N ASP A 317 -17.51 10.72 -14.43
CA ASP A 317 -16.16 10.22 -14.16
C ASP A 317 -16.15 8.78 -13.60
N SER A 318 -14.95 8.24 -13.40
CA SER A 318 -14.75 6.87 -12.88
C SER A 318 -15.22 6.70 -11.43
N GLY A 319 -15.22 7.76 -10.63
CA GLY A 319 -15.74 7.75 -9.26
C GLY A 319 -17.25 7.63 -9.22
N GLU A 320 -17.96 8.44 -10.01
CA GLU A 320 -19.41 8.36 -10.17
C GLU A 320 -19.83 6.99 -10.75
N LEU A 321 -19.10 6.50 -11.76
CA LEU A 321 -19.31 5.16 -12.30
C LEU A 321 -19.20 4.07 -11.21
N ALA A 322 -18.16 4.13 -10.37
CA ALA A 322 -17.98 3.18 -9.27
C ALA A 322 -19.12 3.24 -8.25
N MET A 323 -19.67 4.44 -7.97
CA MET A 323 -20.83 4.59 -7.09
C MET A 323 -22.09 3.94 -7.67
N HIS A 324 -22.42 4.20 -8.93
CA HIS A 324 -23.58 3.60 -9.59
C HIS A 324 -23.46 2.08 -9.70
N LEU A 325 -22.26 1.59 -10.03
CA LEU A 325 -21.94 0.16 -10.05
C LEU A 325 -22.17 -0.50 -8.69
N ARG A 326 -21.87 0.17 -7.57
CA ARG A 326 -22.12 -0.37 -6.21
C ARG A 326 -23.61 -0.66 -5.97
N GLY A 327 -24.47 0.23 -6.47
CA GLY A 327 -25.92 0.04 -6.44
C GLY A 327 -26.35 -1.15 -7.30
N LEU A 328 -25.90 -1.20 -8.55
CA LEU A 328 -26.22 -2.27 -9.50
C LEU A 328 -25.74 -3.65 -9.00
N VAL A 329 -24.49 -3.76 -8.54
CA VAL A 329 -23.90 -4.99 -8.00
C VAL A 329 -24.71 -5.55 -6.83
N THR A 330 -25.32 -4.69 -6.01
CA THR A 330 -26.18 -5.15 -4.90
C THR A 330 -27.44 -5.84 -5.42
N LEU A 331 -28.02 -5.37 -6.51
CA LEU A 331 -29.18 -6.00 -7.15
C LEU A 331 -28.77 -7.30 -7.84
N LEU A 332 -27.67 -7.30 -8.58
CA LEU A 332 -27.14 -8.47 -9.28
C LEU A 332 -26.76 -9.60 -8.33
N SER A 333 -26.15 -9.28 -7.18
CA SER A 333 -25.84 -10.27 -6.14
C SER A 333 -27.11 -11.00 -5.68
N ARG A 334 -28.22 -10.28 -5.43
CA ARG A 334 -29.49 -10.88 -5.00
C ARG A 334 -30.09 -11.81 -6.06
N ALA A 335 -29.88 -11.51 -7.33
CA ALA A 335 -30.38 -12.30 -8.45
C ALA A 335 -29.38 -13.38 -8.94
N GLU A 336 -28.22 -13.49 -8.28
CA GLU A 336 -27.12 -14.39 -8.63
C GLU A 336 -26.66 -14.25 -10.09
N ILE A 337 -26.52 -13.00 -10.55
CA ILE A 337 -26.05 -12.68 -11.90
C ILE A 337 -24.61 -12.18 -11.80
N GLY A 338 -23.66 -12.91 -12.37
CA GLY A 338 -22.24 -12.51 -12.38
C GLY A 338 -21.95 -11.30 -13.28
N LEU A 339 -20.71 -10.78 -13.21
CA LEU A 339 -20.22 -9.65 -14.00
C LEU A 339 -18.78 -9.89 -14.45
N ASP A 340 -18.42 -9.31 -15.60
CA ASP A 340 -17.03 -9.26 -16.04
C ASP A 340 -16.28 -8.11 -15.34
N TYR A 341 -15.58 -8.44 -14.25
CA TYR A 341 -14.76 -7.50 -13.49
C TYR A 341 -13.52 -7.01 -14.25
N SER A 342 -13.04 -7.75 -15.24
CA SER A 342 -11.91 -7.35 -16.07
C SER A 342 -12.33 -6.22 -17.03
N ILE A 343 -13.53 -6.31 -17.59
CA ILE A 343 -14.15 -5.22 -18.35
C ILE A 343 -14.43 -4.02 -17.44
N LEU A 344 -14.97 -4.24 -16.22
CA LEU A 344 -15.23 -3.16 -15.27
C LEU A 344 -13.96 -2.41 -14.86
N ARG A 345 -12.88 -3.12 -14.51
CA ARG A 345 -11.58 -2.51 -14.21
C ARG A 345 -11.09 -1.66 -15.38
N THR A 346 -11.24 -2.16 -16.61
CA THR A 346 -10.82 -1.43 -17.81
C THR A 346 -11.66 -0.16 -18.01
N ALA A 347 -12.98 -0.26 -17.84
CA ALA A 347 -13.89 0.88 -17.92
C ALA A 347 -13.53 1.92 -16.85
N LEU A 348 -13.43 1.52 -15.58
CA LEU A 348 -13.05 2.40 -14.46
C LEU A 348 -11.70 3.10 -14.69
N ARG A 349 -10.72 2.44 -15.31
CA ARG A 349 -9.41 3.04 -15.62
C ARG A 349 -9.49 4.11 -16.72
N THR A 350 -10.35 3.89 -17.71
CA THR A 350 -10.36 4.65 -18.97
C THR A 350 -11.52 5.63 -19.11
N TRP A 351 -12.51 5.57 -18.22
CA TRP A 351 -13.76 6.32 -18.33
C TRP A 351 -13.55 7.82 -18.50
N ASP A 352 -12.65 8.39 -17.71
CA ASP A 352 -12.29 9.81 -17.70
C ASP A 352 -10.81 10.03 -18.04
N ASP A 353 -10.16 9.08 -18.73
CA ASP A 353 -8.75 9.18 -19.11
C ASP A 353 -8.59 10.23 -20.23
N PRO A 354 -7.89 11.36 -19.99
CA PRO A 354 -7.71 12.41 -21.01
C PRO A 354 -6.96 11.91 -22.26
N LYS A 355 -6.18 10.84 -22.12
CA LYS A 355 -5.47 10.21 -23.25
C LYS A 355 -6.37 9.29 -24.08
N ARG A 356 -7.59 9.00 -23.62
CA ARG A 356 -8.56 8.13 -24.28
C ARG A 356 -9.97 8.73 -24.24
N PRO A 357 -10.20 9.92 -24.84
CA PRO A 357 -11.48 10.63 -24.72
C PRO A 357 -12.69 9.85 -25.26
N ASN A 358 -12.48 8.94 -26.21
CA ASN A 358 -13.54 8.13 -26.81
C ASN A 358 -13.87 6.85 -26.02
N ALA A 359 -13.13 6.52 -24.95
CA ALA A 359 -13.34 5.28 -24.21
C ALA A 359 -14.72 5.25 -23.53
N GLN A 360 -15.10 6.38 -22.91
CA GLN A 360 -16.41 6.54 -22.26
C GLN A 360 -17.57 6.22 -23.21
N GLY A 361 -17.60 6.85 -24.38
CA GLY A 361 -18.62 6.62 -25.40
C GLY A 361 -18.69 5.16 -25.84
N ARG A 362 -17.54 4.52 -26.09
CA ARG A 362 -17.49 3.10 -26.49
C ARG A 362 -18.09 2.16 -25.45
N PHE A 363 -17.81 2.37 -24.16
CA PHE A 363 -18.42 1.56 -23.10
C PHE A 363 -19.91 1.85 -22.95
N ARG A 364 -20.32 3.12 -23.02
CA ARG A 364 -21.73 3.52 -22.99
C ARG A 364 -22.52 2.85 -24.11
N ASP A 365 -22.07 2.99 -25.35
CA ASP A 365 -22.73 2.43 -26.53
C ASP A 365 -22.78 0.90 -26.44
N ARG A 366 -21.68 0.27 -26.01
CA ARG A 366 -21.63 -1.18 -25.85
C ARG A 366 -22.60 -1.68 -24.79
N TRP A 367 -22.63 -1.04 -23.62
CA TRP A 367 -23.49 -1.45 -22.51
C TRP A 367 -24.97 -1.14 -22.79
N ASP A 368 -25.28 -0.03 -23.46
CA ASP A 368 -26.64 0.27 -23.92
C ASP A 368 -27.11 -0.75 -24.98
N TYR A 369 -26.26 -1.08 -25.95
CA TYR A 369 -26.55 -2.13 -26.92
C TYR A 369 -26.80 -3.49 -26.25
N ASP A 370 -25.90 -3.91 -25.36
CA ASP A 370 -26.00 -5.18 -24.62
C ASP A 370 -27.26 -5.23 -23.71
N PHE A 371 -27.73 -4.08 -23.22
CA PHE A 371 -28.97 -3.98 -22.45
C PHE A 371 -30.22 -4.14 -23.32
N ARG A 372 -30.21 -3.59 -24.55
CA ARG A 372 -31.34 -3.66 -25.49
C ARG A 372 -31.47 -5.02 -26.16
N VAL A 373 -30.35 -5.67 -26.47
CA VAL A 373 -30.34 -6.97 -27.14
C VAL A 373 -30.61 -8.09 -26.14
N ALA A 374 -31.57 -8.97 -26.45
CA ALA A 374 -31.83 -10.14 -25.65
C ALA A 374 -30.58 -11.04 -25.61
N PRO A 375 -30.14 -11.53 -24.44
CA PRO A 375 -28.97 -12.40 -24.36
C PRO A 375 -29.24 -13.64 -25.20
N THR A 376 -28.43 -13.84 -26.24
CA THR A 376 -28.38 -15.12 -26.94
C THR A 376 -27.82 -16.12 -25.94
N VAL A 377 -28.70 -16.91 -25.32
CA VAL A 377 -28.29 -17.99 -24.43
C VAL A 377 -27.50 -18.99 -25.28
N LYS A 378 -26.18 -18.88 -25.29
CA LYS A 378 -25.32 -19.99 -25.67
C LYS A 378 -25.38 -20.98 -24.52
N ASN A 379 -26.29 -21.94 -24.63
CA ASN A 379 -26.24 -23.16 -23.82
C ASN A 379 -24.85 -23.78 -24.03
N SER A 380 -24.04 -23.79 -22.97
CA SER A 380 -22.79 -24.56 -22.87
C SER A 380 -22.95 -25.54 -21.74
#